data_AF-A0A963SLT9-F1
#
_entry.id   AF-A0A963SLT9-F1
#
_cell.length_a   1.000
_cell.length_b   1.000
_cell.length_c   1.000
_cell.angle_alpha   90.00
_cell.angle_beta   90.00
_cell.angle_gamma   90.00
#
_symmetry.space_group_name_H-M   'P 1'
#
loop_
_entity.id
_entity.type
_entity.pdbx_description
1 polymer ?
#
loop_
_entity_poly.entity_id
_entity_poly.type
_entity_poly.pdbx_seq_one_letter_code
_entity_poly.pdbx_strand_id
1 'polypeptide(L)'
;MKHRNERLFAKAEEILGGKANGFGEPILRHLALRQYGPAMLSYACRMTSSGSRAELGRKSDTLGPVGLMYRAFRAGELNAAQNLALTYFYVGDLAGYRFWLRRAGQAGDEEAAQELRRFETRQPWPLARKIRRLRPFRRDER
;
A
#
# COMPACT_ATOMS: atom_id res chain seq x y z
N MET A 1 -15.66 -14.26 15.77
CA MET A 1 -15.83 -13.25 14.69
C MET A 1 -14.71 -13.25 13.64
N LYS A 2 -13.42 -13.35 14.02
CA LYS A 2 -12.29 -13.34 13.08
C LYS A 2 -12.41 -14.38 11.94
N HIS A 3 -12.70 -15.64 12.25
CA HIS A 3 -12.85 -16.70 11.23
C HIS A 3 -13.96 -16.45 10.20
N ARG A 4 -15.05 -15.76 10.57
CA ARG A 4 -16.10 -15.40 9.60
C ARG A 4 -15.62 -14.31 8.65
N ASN A 5 -14.94 -13.30 9.19
CA ASN A 5 -14.40 -12.20 8.38
C ASN A 5 -13.30 -12.69 7.45
N GLU A 6 -12.45 -13.60 7.91
CA GLU A 6 -11.40 -14.25 7.13
C GLU A 6 -11.96 -15.07 5.96
N ARG A 7 -13.00 -15.88 6.19
CA ARG A 7 -13.68 -16.60 5.10
C ARG A 7 -14.32 -15.67 4.07
N LEU A 8 -14.93 -14.58 4.53
CA LEU A 8 -15.50 -13.57 3.62
C LEU A 8 -14.41 -12.83 2.83
N PHE A 9 -13.28 -12.55 3.47
CA PHE A 9 -12.13 -11.94 2.83
C PHE A 9 -11.53 -12.85 1.76
N ALA A 10 -11.30 -14.12 2.07
CA ALA A 10 -10.82 -15.12 1.11
C ALA A 10 -11.75 -15.21 -0.10
N LYS A 11 -13.06 -15.28 0.12
CA LYS A 11 -14.07 -15.25 -0.95
C LYS A 11 -13.99 -13.97 -1.78
N ALA A 12 -13.80 -12.82 -1.14
CA ALA A 12 -13.68 -11.55 -1.85
C ALA A 12 -12.43 -11.52 -2.76
N GLU A 13 -11.29 -12.00 -2.25
CA GLU A 13 -10.05 -12.11 -3.03
C GLU A 13 -10.17 -13.13 -4.17
N GLU A 14 -10.87 -14.24 -3.98
CA GLU A 14 -11.16 -15.20 -5.07
C GLU A 14 -11.99 -14.56 -6.18
N ILE A 15 -13.05 -13.83 -5.83
CA ILE A 15 -13.89 -13.12 -6.80
C ILE A 15 -13.06 -12.08 -7.56
N LEU A 16 -12.29 -11.27 -6.83
CA LEU A 16 -11.50 -10.19 -7.44
C LEU A 16 -10.30 -10.71 -8.24
N GLY A 17 -9.82 -11.92 -7.93
CA GLY A 17 -8.84 -12.64 -8.72
C GLY A 17 -9.44 -13.40 -9.91
N GLY A 18 -10.75 -13.30 -10.16
CA GLY A 18 -11.43 -13.97 -11.27
C GLY A 18 -11.64 -15.48 -11.09
N LYS A 19 -11.43 -16.00 -9.87
CA LYS A 19 -11.56 -17.43 -9.54
C LYS A 19 -12.97 -17.83 -9.12
N ALA A 20 -13.83 -16.85 -8.83
CA ALA A 20 -15.20 -17.05 -8.41
C ALA A 20 -16.12 -15.94 -8.95
N ASN A 21 -17.41 -16.25 -9.08
CA ASN A 21 -18.42 -15.29 -9.53
C ASN A 21 -18.92 -14.41 -8.38
N GLY A 22 -19.17 -13.13 -8.66
CA GLY A 22 -19.82 -12.20 -7.74
C GLY A 22 -19.16 -10.82 -7.70
N PHE A 23 -19.47 -10.05 -6.65
CA PHE A 23 -18.90 -8.73 -6.41
C PHE A 23 -18.04 -8.77 -5.14
N GLY A 24 -16.71 -8.76 -5.31
CA GLY A 24 -15.78 -8.78 -4.17
C GLY A 24 -15.57 -7.40 -3.52
N GLU A 25 -15.65 -6.33 -4.31
CA GLU A 25 -15.41 -4.96 -3.84
C GLU A 25 -16.37 -4.53 -2.71
N PRO A 26 -17.69 -4.78 -2.79
CA PRO A 26 -18.61 -4.50 -1.69
C PRO A 26 -18.31 -5.30 -0.42
N ILE A 27 -17.81 -6.53 -0.56
CA ILE A 27 -17.43 -7.38 0.58
C ILE A 27 -16.20 -6.79 1.27
N LEU A 28 -15.17 -6.40 0.51
CA LEU A 28 -14.00 -5.72 1.04
C LEU A 28 -14.39 -4.42 1.76
N ARG A 29 -15.22 -3.59 1.12
CA ARG A 29 -15.73 -2.34 1.73
C ARG A 29 -16.46 -2.61 3.05
N HIS A 30 -17.32 -3.63 3.08
CA HIS A 30 -18.03 -4.01 4.30
C HIS A 30 -17.07 -4.46 5.42
N LEU A 31 -16.06 -5.28 5.08
CA LEU A 31 -15.06 -5.73 6.05
C LEU A 31 -14.13 -4.59 6.51
N ALA A 32 -13.79 -3.66 5.63
CA ALA A 32 -13.01 -2.47 5.95
C ALA A 32 -13.74 -1.55 6.95
N LEU A 33 -15.06 -1.35 6.78
CA LEU A 33 -15.90 -0.63 7.75
C LEU A 33 -15.91 -1.31 9.13
N ARG A 34 -15.77 -2.64 9.16
CA ARG A 34 -15.64 -3.44 10.40
C ARG A 34 -14.21 -3.49 10.95
N GLN A 35 -13.30 -2.67 10.41
CA GLN A 35 -11.90 -2.56 10.82
C GLN A 35 -11.11 -3.88 10.71
N TYR A 36 -11.45 -4.72 9.72
CA TYR A 36 -10.63 -5.89 9.41
C TYR A 36 -9.37 -5.48 8.63
N GLY A 37 -8.20 -5.61 9.25
CA GLY A 37 -6.89 -5.15 8.75
C GLY A 37 -6.61 -5.50 7.29
N PRO A 38 -6.66 -6.81 6.91
CA PRO A 38 -6.35 -7.23 5.55
C PRO A 38 -7.30 -6.65 4.50
N ALA A 39 -8.60 -6.51 4.84
CA ALA A 39 -9.58 -5.91 3.93
C ALA A 39 -9.36 -4.39 3.77
N MET A 40 -8.97 -3.68 4.83
CA MET A 40 -8.62 -2.26 4.74
C MET A 40 -7.44 -2.05 3.78
N LEU A 41 -6.44 -2.93 3.81
CA LEU A 41 -5.29 -2.87 2.90
C LEU A 41 -5.69 -3.21 1.46
N SER A 42 -6.33 -4.35 1.22
CA SER A 42 -6.71 -4.77 -0.13
C SER A 42 -7.62 -3.73 -0.81
N TYR A 43 -8.61 -3.21 -0.08
CA TYR A 43 -9.50 -2.16 -0.59
C TYR A 43 -8.73 -0.88 -0.92
N ALA A 44 -7.83 -0.43 -0.03
CA ALA A 44 -7.03 0.77 -0.27
C ALA A 44 -6.05 0.61 -1.45
N CYS A 45 -5.44 -0.56 -1.62
CA CYS A 45 -4.55 -0.84 -2.76
C CYS A 45 -5.31 -0.79 -4.10
N ARG A 46 -6.55 -1.27 -4.14
CA ARG A 46 -7.40 -1.22 -5.34
C ARG A 46 -7.76 0.22 -5.70
N MET A 47 -8.09 1.04 -4.70
CA MET A 47 -8.37 2.46 -4.88
C MET A 47 -7.16 3.27 -5.36
N THR A 48 -5.93 2.79 -5.12
CA THR A 48 -4.67 3.47 -5.49
C THR A 48 -3.99 2.82 -6.70
N SER A 49 -4.70 1.95 -7.42
CA SER A 49 -4.16 1.18 -8.53
C SER A 49 -3.64 2.03 -9.69
N SER A 50 -4.12 3.27 -9.86
CA SER A 50 -3.59 4.17 -10.90
C SER A 50 -2.29 4.88 -10.51
N GLY A 51 -1.94 4.87 -9.22
CA GLY A 51 -0.77 5.56 -8.68
C GLY A 51 -0.89 7.08 -8.72
N SER A 52 -2.12 7.62 -8.77
CA SER A 52 -2.35 9.06 -8.78
C SER A 52 -2.39 9.65 -7.36
N ARG A 53 -1.78 10.83 -7.16
CA ARG A 53 -1.81 11.53 -5.86
C ARG A 53 -3.23 11.93 -5.45
N ALA A 54 -4.14 12.14 -6.41
CA ALA A 54 -5.52 12.53 -6.13
C ALA A 54 -6.32 11.41 -5.43
N GLU A 55 -5.94 10.14 -5.64
CA GLU A 55 -6.67 8.98 -5.10
C GLU A 55 -6.35 8.71 -3.62
N LEU A 56 -5.22 9.21 -3.12
CA LEU A 56 -4.74 8.93 -1.76
C LEU A 56 -5.73 9.33 -0.67
N GLY A 57 -6.50 10.39 -0.92
CA GLY A 57 -7.35 11.01 0.08
C GLY A 57 -6.55 11.58 1.26
N ARG A 58 -7.25 12.01 2.30
CA ARG A 58 -6.62 12.47 3.54
C ARG A 58 -6.50 11.31 4.53
N LYS A 59 -5.54 11.43 5.45
CA LYS A 59 -5.44 10.53 6.61
C LYS A 59 -6.71 10.55 7.48
N SER A 60 -7.43 11.67 7.50
CA SER A 60 -8.71 11.82 8.20
C SER A 60 -9.88 11.13 7.51
N ASP A 61 -9.77 10.80 6.22
CA ASP A 61 -10.87 10.17 5.49
C ASP A 61 -11.07 8.72 5.94
N THR A 62 -12.29 8.43 6.37
CA THR A 62 -12.68 7.13 6.91
C THR A 62 -12.78 6.03 5.84
N LEU A 63 -12.86 6.41 4.57
CA LEU A 63 -12.82 5.47 3.44
C LEU A 63 -11.71 5.82 2.45
N GLY A 64 -10.89 6.83 2.76
CA GLY A 64 -9.74 7.19 1.94
C GLY A 64 -8.63 6.13 2.06
N PRO A 65 -7.87 5.85 0.98
CA PRO A 65 -6.84 4.82 0.99
C PRO A 65 -5.78 5.02 2.07
N VAL A 66 -5.23 6.24 2.19
CA VAL A 66 -4.24 6.56 3.23
C VAL A 66 -4.83 6.42 4.63
N GLY A 67 -6.08 6.83 4.83
CA GLY A 67 -6.78 6.71 6.10
C GLY A 67 -7.05 5.25 6.49
N LEU A 68 -7.38 4.39 5.53
CA LEU A 68 -7.58 2.95 5.73
C LEU A 68 -6.27 2.25 6.09
N MET A 69 -5.21 2.45 5.31
CA MET A 69 -3.91 1.86 5.59
C MET A 69 -3.34 2.37 6.94
N TYR A 70 -3.53 3.65 7.26
CA TYR A 70 -3.12 4.19 8.56
C TYR A 70 -3.85 3.53 9.73
N ARG A 71 -5.16 3.30 9.61
CA ARG A 71 -5.93 2.59 10.66
C ARG A 71 -5.54 1.13 10.77
N ALA A 72 -5.29 0.46 9.64
CA ALA A 72 -4.76 -0.90 9.64
C ALA A 72 -3.40 -0.96 10.38
N PHE A 73 -2.49 -0.03 10.10
CA PHE A 73 -1.22 0.09 10.82
C PHE A 73 -1.44 0.31 12.32
N ARG A 74 -2.35 1.21 12.71
CA ARG A 74 -2.69 1.45 14.13
C ARG A 74 -3.33 0.24 14.81
N ALA A 75 -3.98 -0.63 14.06
CA ALA A 75 -4.55 -1.89 14.55
C ALA A 75 -3.51 -3.03 14.63
N GLY A 76 -2.26 -2.79 14.23
CA GLY A 76 -1.18 -3.78 14.27
C GLY A 76 -1.07 -4.66 13.03
N GLU A 77 -1.70 -4.27 11.92
CA GLU A 77 -1.54 -4.99 10.64
C GLU A 77 -0.11 -4.81 10.11
N LEU A 78 0.66 -5.89 10.04
CA LEU A 78 2.11 -5.89 9.76
C LEU A 78 2.43 -5.21 8.43
N ASN A 79 1.68 -5.55 7.38
CA ASN A 79 1.96 -5.08 6.02
C ASN A 79 1.52 -3.63 5.78
N ALA A 80 0.82 -3.00 6.72
CA ALA A 80 0.21 -1.69 6.48
C ALA A 80 1.24 -0.56 6.28
N ALA A 81 2.34 -0.59 7.03
CA ALA A 81 3.40 0.42 6.89
C ALA A 81 4.14 0.30 5.54
N GLN A 82 4.40 -0.92 5.09
CA GLN A 82 5.01 -1.17 3.78
C GLN A 82 4.07 -0.74 2.65
N ASN A 83 2.77 -1.05 2.74
CA ASN A 83 1.78 -0.61 1.75
C ASN A 83 1.68 0.92 1.67
N LEU A 84 1.75 1.63 2.81
CA LEU A 84 1.85 3.09 2.82
C LEU A 84 3.13 3.57 2.13
N ALA A 85 4.27 2.96 2.45
CA ALA A 85 5.55 3.30 1.82
C ALA A 85 5.45 3.19 0.29
N LEU A 86 5.01 2.03 -0.22
CA LEU A 86 4.86 1.80 -1.66
C LEU A 86 3.88 2.79 -2.31
N THR A 87 2.77 3.08 -1.65
CA THR A 87 1.78 4.06 -2.12
C THR A 87 2.41 5.44 -2.30
N TYR A 88 3.18 5.91 -1.31
CA TYR A 88 3.91 7.19 -1.42
C TYR A 88 5.01 7.15 -2.49
N PHE A 89 5.67 6.01 -2.66
CA PHE A 89 6.68 5.82 -3.70
C PHE A 89 6.08 5.92 -5.11
N TYR A 90 4.92 5.28 -5.36
CA TYR A 90 4.23 5.33 -6.65
C TYR A 90 3.70 6.72 -7.03
N VAL A 91 3.33 7.55 -6.05
CA VAL A 91 2.95 8.95 -6.32
C VAL A 91 4.15 9.91 -6.37
N GLY A 92 5.37 9.39 -6.19
CA GLY A 92 6.62 10.14 -6.25
C GLY A 92 6.99 10.89 -4.97
N ASP A 93 6.31 10.65 -3.86
CA ASP A 93 6.57 11.25 -2.55
C ASP A 93 7.64 10.47 -1.79
N LEU A 94 8.90 10.79 -2.08
CA LEU A 94 10.04 10.11 -1.46
C LEU A 94 10.17 10.39 0.05
N ALA A 95 9.67 11.53 0.52
CA ALA A 95 9.66 11.85 1.95
C ALA A 95 8.67 10.95 2.69
N GLY A 96 7.44 10.82 2.15
CA GLY A 96 6.43 9.89 2.63
C GLY A 96 6.91 8.44 2.58
N TYR A 97 7.49 8.02 1.45
CA TYR A 97 8.07 6.68 1.29
C TYR A 97 9.08 6.38 2.39
N ARG A 98 10.11 7.23 2.56
CA ARG A 98 11.15 7.05 3.58
C ARG A 98 10.60 7.04 5.00
N PHE A 99 9.60 7.87 5.29
CA PHE A 99 8.95 7.91 6.60
C PHE A 99 8.29 6.57 6.94
N TRP A 100 7.50 6.03 6.01
CA TRP A 100 6.75 4.79 6.23
C TRP A 100 7.63 3.54 6.17
N LEU A 101 8.66 3.55 5.32
CA LEU A 101 9.64 2.47 5.26
C LEU A 101 10.40 2.32 6.58
N ARG A 102 10.76 3.44 7.23
CA ARG A 102 11.33 3.41 8.59
C ARG A 102 10.35 2.83 9.60
N ARG A 103 9.06 3.18 9.51
CA ARG A 103 8.03 2.64 10.42
C ARG A 103 7.82 1.15 10.22
N ALA A 104 7.86 0.66 8.98
CA ALA A 104 7.79 -0.77 8.67
C ALA A 104 8.99 -1.51 9.28
N GLY A 105 10.22 -1.03 9.07
CA GLY A 105 11.41 -1.62 9.70
C GLY A 105 11.36 -1.62 11.24
N GLN A 106 10.83 -0.57 11.85
CA GLN A 106 10.60 -0.52 13.30
C GLN A 106 9.52 -1.50 13.78
N ALA A 107 8.58 -1.86 12.92
CA ALA A 107 7.55 -2.85 13.20
C ALA A 107 8.01 -4.30 12.95
N GLY A 108 9.27 -4.51 12.52
CA GLY A 108 9.86 -5.82 12.29
C GLY A 108 9.91 -6.27 10.83
N ASP A 109 9.56 -5.39 9.88
CA ASP A 109 9.72 -5.68 8.45
C ASP A 109 11.20 -5.55 8.05
N GLU A 110 11.90 -6.68 7.98
CA GLU A 110 13.32 -6.74 7.65
C GLU A 110 13.61 -6.27 6.22
N GLU A 111 12.70 -6.52 5.28
CA GLU A 111 12.84 -6.05 3.89
C GLU A 111 12.80 -4.53 3.86
N ALA A 112 11.83 -3.91 4.53
CA ALA A 112 11.76 -2.46 4.64
C ALA A 112 12.99 -1.87 5.34
N ALA A 113 13.54 -2.55 6.36
CA ALA A 113 14.76 -2.12 7.02
C ALA A 113 15.98 -2.19 6.09
N GLN A 114 16.07 -3.21 5.24
CA GLN A 114 17.12 -3.35 4.23
C GLN A 114 16.98 -2.32 3.11
N GLU A 115 15.76 -2.11 2.59
CA GLU A 115 15.47 -1.08 1.59
C GLU A 115 15.85 0.32 2.10
N LEU A 116 15.54 0.62 3.37
CA LEU A 116 15.90 1.89 3.98
C LEU A 116 17.42 2.13 4.02
N ARG A 117 18.22 1.06 4.21
CA ARG A 117 19.69 1.13 4.22
C ARG A 117 20.28 1.26 2.82
N ARG A 118 19.71 0.55 1.84
CA ARG A 118 20.17 0.61 0.43
C ARG A 118 19.87 1.96 -0.20
N PHE A 119 18.79 2.63 0.24
CA PHE A 119 18.30 3.92 -0.23
C PHE A 119 18.52 4.17 -1.72
N GLU A 120 18.22 3.16 -2.54
CA GLU A 120 18.04 3.36 -3.97
C GLU A 120 16.66 4.00 -4.14
N THR A 121 16.62 5.33 -4.09
CA THR A 121 15.44 6.13 -4.43
C THR A 121 15.15 6.11 -5.94
N ARG A 122 15.40 5.00 -6.62
CA ARG A 122 15.06 4.80 -8.03
C ARG A 122 13.58 4.52 -8.10
N GLN A 123 12.79 5.57 -8.31
CA GLN A 123 11.37 5.42 -8.66
C GLN A 123 11.21 4.47 -9.86
N PRO A 124 10.05 3.81 -10.01
CA PRO A 124 9.81 2.96 -11.16
C PRO A 124 10.06 3.77 -12.43
N TRP A 125 10.75 3.18 -13.41
CA TRP A 125 11.18 3.86 -14.63
C TRP A 125 10.06 4.70 -15.30
N PRO A 126 8.80 4.22 -15.40
CA PRO A 126 7.71 5.02 -15.97
C PRO A 126 7.44 6.32 -15.20
N LEU A 127 7.48 6.27 -13.86
CA LEU A 127 7.26 7.43 -13.00
C LEU A 127 8.46 8.38 -13.05
N ALA A 128 9.68 7.85 -12.95
CA ALA A 128 10.92 8.62 -13.04
C ALA A 128 11.00 9.41 -14.37
N ARG A 129 10.55 8.80 -15.48
CA ARG A 129 10.41 9.45 -16.79
C ARG A 129 9.36 10.54 -16.76
N LYS A 130 8.18 10.28 -16.19
CA LYS A 130 7.08 11.26 -16.06
C LYS A 130 7.50 12.50 -15.29
N ILE A 131 8.27 12.35 -14.21
CA ILE A 131 8.73 13.47 -13.37
C ILE A 131 10.11 14.02 -13.78
N ARG A 132 10.64 13.59 -14.94
CA ARG A 132 11.94 14.02 -15.50
C ARG A 132 13.13 13.86 -14.53
N ARG A 133 13.07 12.88 -13.63
CA ARG A 133 14.14 12.54 -12.68
C ARG A 133 15.12 11.48 -13.19
N LEU A 134 15.10 11.14 -14.49
CA LEU A 134 16.13 10.27 -15.04
C LEU A 134 17.51 10.90 -14.80
N ARG A 135 18.33 10.22 -13.99
CA ARG A 135 19.76 10.48 -13.96
C ARG A 135 20.35 9.77 -15.18
N PRO A 136 21.15 10.44 -16.03
CA PRO A 136 22.03 9.70 -16.94
C PRO A 136 22.94 8.82 -16.06
N PHE A 137 23.14 7.57 -16.45
CA PHE A 137 23.90 6.55 -15.72
C PHE A 137 25.08 7.09 -14.89
N ARG A 138 25.26 6.58 -13.66
CA ARG A 138 26.51 6.79 -12.92
C ARG A 138 27.62 6.07 -13.68
N ARG A 139 28.74 6.75 -13.92
CA ARG A 139 29.92 6.22 -14.64
C ARG A 139 30.56 4.98 -14.01
N ASP A 140 30.20 4.65 -12.77
CA ASP A 140 30.90 3.65 -11.95
C ASP A 140 30.27 2.24 -11.98
N GLU A 141 29.26 2.00 -12.81
CA GLU A 141 28.62 0.67 -13.00
C GLU A 141 29.16 -0.07 -14.25
N ARG A 142 30.49 -0.19 -14.42
CA ARG A 142 31.14 -1.05 -15.42
C ARG A 142 31.96 -2.15 -14.77
#